data_AF-A0A2V8DNW4-F1
#
_entry.id   AF-A0A2V8DNW4-F1
#
_cell.length_a   1.000
_cell.length_b   1.000
_cell.length_c   1.000
_cell.angle_alpha   90.00
_cell.angle_beta   90.00
_cell.angle_gamma   90.00
#
_symmetry.space_group_name_H-M   'P 1'
#
loop_
_entity.id
_entity.type
_entity.pdbx_description
1 polymer ?
#
loop_
_entity_poly.entity_id
_entity_poly.type
_entity_poly.pdbx_seq_one_letter_code
_entity_poly.pdbx_strand_id
1 'polypeptide(L)'
;MEDLLPDVVAPLVGSSPAWLVDGSATWTSATEPVKTLWVLQRSSEPVSISGHRLDAPGFLKLRRGDDPPTTELVVANPARESAIPGGARPEIMRAYAFLPSHVFYPSPGCWEFRVHQGRYDVNIVRELNRWYRLVAFPGS
;
A
#
# COMPACT_ATOMS: atom_id res chain seq x y z
N MET A 1 14.41 3.66 0.45
CA MET A 1 13.70 2.48 -0.10
C MET A 1 14.48 1.28 0.37
N GLU A 2 13.82 0.39 1.09
CA GLU A 2 14.47 -0.76 1.72
C GLU A 2 14.10 -2.00 0.90
N ASP A 3 15.08 -2.78 0.49
CA ASP A 3 14.86 -3.98 -0.33
C ASP A 3 14.93 -5.22 0.57
N LEU A 4 13.92 -5.39 1.41
CA LEU A 4 13.89 -6.44 2.42
C LEU A 4 13.63 -7.84 1.84
N LEU A 5 12.93 -7.91 0.70
CA LEU A 5 12.44 -9.16 0.11
C LEU A 5 12.53 -9.15 -1.44
N PRO A 6 13.71 -8.87 -2.03
CA PRO A 6 13.88 -8.64 -3.47
C PRO A 6 13.39 -9.80 -4.35
N ASP A 7 13.55 -11.03 -3.87
CA ASP A 7 13.20 -12.24 -4.60
C ASP A 7 11.70 -12.59 -4.50
N VAL A 8 10.92 -11.84 -3.72
CA VAL A 8 9.52 -12.17 -3.38
C VAL A 8 8.55 -11.06 -3.78
N VAL A 9 8.92 -9.80 -3.54
CA VAL A 9 8.08 -8.63 -3.82
C VAL A 9 8.91 -7.47 -4.34
N ALA A 10 8.27 -6.56 -5.07
CA ALA A 10 8.91 -5.33 -5.54
C ALA A 10 9.37 -4.44 -4.35
N PRO A 11 10.23 -3.42 -4.60
CA PRO A 11 10.80 -2.59 -3.52
C PRO A 11 9.77 -2.02 -2.55
N LEU A 12 10.13 -2.03 -1.27
CA LEU A 12 9.26 -1.68 -0.16
C LEU A 12 9.51 -0.25 0.34
N VAL A 13 8.44 0.40 0.79
CA VAL A 13 8.50 1.68 1.50
C VAL A 13 7.83 1.53 2.86
N GLY A 14 8.47 2.07 3.90
CA GLY A 14 8.01 1.96 5.28
C GLY A 14 9.14 1.51 6.20
N SER A 15 8.76 1.04 7.38
CA SER A 15 9.68 0.57 8.41
C SER A 15 8.96 -0.41 9.33
N SER A 16 9.71 -1.24 10.05
CA SER A 16 9.10 -2.19 10.99
C SER A 16 8.11 -1.52 11.94
N PRO A 17 6.91 -2.10 12.15
CA PRO A 17 6.46 -3.41 11.65
C PRO A 17 5.68 -3.41 10.32
N ALA A 18 5.60 -2.31 9.57
CA ALA A 18 4.75 -2.22 8.38
C ALA A 18 5.44 -1.58 7.16
N TRP A 19 5.25 -2.24 6.03
CA TRP A 19 5.78 -1.80 4.73
C TRP A 19 4.70 -1.90 3.66
N LEU A 20 4.91 -1.11 2.62
CA LEU A 20 4.02 -0.94 1.49
C LEU A 20 4.77 -1.27 0.20
N VAL A 21 4.12 -2.07 -0.65
CA VAL A 21 4.45 -2.18 -2.07
C VAL A 21 3.25 -1.67 -2.85
N ASP A 22 3.48 -0.71 -3.75
CA ASP A 22 2.47 -0.30 -4.71
C ASP A 22 3.02 -0.41 -6.14
N GLY A 23 2.12 -0.70 -7.07
CA GLY A 23 2.47 -0.91 -8.48
C GLY A 23 2.53 0.37 -9.31
N SER A 24 2.31 1.56 -8.73
CA SER A 24 2.22 2.80 -9.49
C SER A 24 2.76 4.00 -8.74
N ALA A 25 3.71 4.70 -9.35
CA ALA A 25 4.14 6.04 -8.96
C ALA A 25 3.28 7.15 -9.61
N THR A 26 2.30 6.77 -10.43
CA THR A 26 1.62 7.71 -11.31
C THR A 26 0.11 7.56 -11.24
N TRP A 27 -0.54 8.69 -10.99
CA TRP A 27 -1.99 8.82 -10.91
C TRP A 27 -2.59 8.88 -12.31
N THR A 28 -3.50 7.94 -12.59
CA THR A 28 -4.24 7.89 -13.86
C THR A 28 -5.62 8.52 -13.73
N SER A 29 -6.40 8.08 -12.73
CA SER A 29 -7.75 8.58 -12.47
C SER A 29 -8.16 8.34 -11.02
N ALA A 30 -9.24 9.00 -10.58
CA ALA A 30 -9.79 8.83 -9.24
C ALA A 30 -10.57 7.50 -9.06
N THR A 31 -11.00 6.87 -10.16
CA THR A 31 -11.82 5.66 -10.15
C THR A 31 -11.00 4.39 -10.38
N GLU A 32 -9.78 4.52 -10.89
CA GLU A 32 -8.87 3.40 -11.11
C GLU A 32 -8.05 3.13 -9.85
N PRO A 33 -8.20 1.94 -9.24
CA PRO A 33 -7.44 1.59 -8.05
C PRO A 33 -6.00 1.24 -8.39
N VAL A 34 -5.08 1.66 -7.52
CA VAL A 34 -3.71 1.15 -7.49
C VAL A 34 -3.72 -0.17 -6.72
N LYS A 35 -3.20 -1.24 -7.34
CA LYS A 35 -2.94 -2.51 -6.65
C LYS A 35 -1.81 -2.31 -5.65
N THR A 36 -2.06 -2.79 -4.44
CA THR A 36 -1.20 -2.51 -3.29
C THR A 36 -1.04 -3.79 -2.47
N LEU A 37 0.14 -4.01 -1.93
CA LEU A 37 0.45 -5.09 -1.02
C LEU A 37 1.04 -4.51 0.26
N TRP A 38 0.39 -4.79 1.39
CA TRP A 38 0.94 -4.52 2.71
C TRP A 38 1.78 -5.71 3.14
N VAL A 39 3.03 -5.46 3.48
CA VAL A 39 3.90 -6.43 4.12
C VAL A 39 3.98 -6.03 5.58
N LEU A 40 3.54 -6.90 6.47
CA LEU A 40 3.46 -6.64 7.89
C LEU A 40 4.34 -7.65 8.62
N GLN A 41 5.00 -7.23 9.68
CA GLN A 41 5.59 -8.17 10.62
C GLN A 41 4.47 -9.08 11.14
N ARG A 42 4.71 -10.39 11.12
CA ARG A 42 3.68 -11.38 11.42
C ARG A 42 3.26 -11.26 12.88
N SER A 43 1.97 -11.01 13.09
CA SER A 43 1.33 -10.87 14.39
C SER A 43 -0.13 -11.33 14.31
N SER A 44 -0.69 -11.73 15.46
CA SER A 44 -2.13 -11.97 15.62
C SER A 44 -2.90 -10.70 15.97
N GLU A 45 -2.21 -9.60 16.27
CA GLU A 45 -2.83 -8.32 16.60
C GLU A 45 -3.59 -7.75 15.39
N PRO A 46 -4.74 -7.11 15.61
CA PRO A 46 -5.45 -6.39 14.56
C PRO A 46 -4.58 -5.31 13.93
N VAL A 47 -4.85 -5.03 12.65
CA VAL A 47 -4.26 -3.91 11.92
C VAL A 47 -5.36 -2.98 11.44
N SER A 48 -5.17 -1.68 11.65
CA SER A 48 -5.93 -0.65 10.95
C SER A 48 -5.03 0.19 10.07
N ILE A 49 -5.53 0.53 8.90
CA ILE A 49 -4.83 1.32 7.90
C ILE A 49 -5.76 2.43 7.45
N SER A 50 -5.28 3.67 7.51
CA SER A 50 -5.97 4.82 6.95
C SER A 50 -5.00 5.64 6.11
N GLY A 51 -5.52 6.51 5.26
CA GLY A 51 -4.69 7.40 4.48
C GLY A 51 -5.30 8.77 4.29
N HIS A 52 -4.46 9.79 4.40
CA HIS A 52 -4.84 11.17 4.19
C HIS A 52 -3.76 11.89 3.40
N ARG A 53 -4.15 13.02 2.85
CA ARG A 53 -3.28 13.87 2.06
C ARG A 53 -2.51 14.83 2.97
N LEU A 54 -1.23 15.04 2.67
CA LEU A 54 -0.34 15.92 3.43
C LEU A 54 -0.26 17.34 2.85
N ASP A 55 -0.38 17.47 1.53
CA ASP A 55 -0.21 18.74 0.79
C ASP A 55 -1.53 19.49 0.55
N ALA A 56 -2.68 18.87 0.83
CA ALA A 56 -4.01 19.47 0.79
C ALA A 56 -5.00 18.63 1.60
N PRO A 57 -6.24 19.10 1.86
CA PRO A 57 -7.28 18.26 2.45
C PRO A 57 -7.66 17.08 1.55
N GLY A 58 -7.84 15.90 2.12
CA GLY A 58 -8.34 14.73 1.41
C GLY A 58 -8.04 13.40 2.10
N PHE A 59 -8.90 12.42 1.87
CA PHE A 59 -8.70 11.04 2.30
C PHE A 59 -8.70 10.13 1.08
N LEU A 60 -7.84 9.12 1.08
CA LEU A 60 -7.89 8.05 0.10
C LEU A 60 -8.92 7.01 0.54
N LYS A 61 -9.33 6.15 -0.39
CA LYS A 61 -10.12 4.96 -0.05
C LYS A 61 -9.30 3.70 -0.22
N LEU A 62 -9.53 2.76 0.66
CA LEU A 62 -8.91 1.45 0.70
C LEU A 62 -9.99 0.42 0.41
N ARG A 63 -9.63 -0.62 -0.34
CA ARG A 63 -10.50 -1.78 -0.57
C ARG A 63 -9.71 -3.05 -0.44
N ARG A 64 -10.30 -4.05 0.18
CA ARG A 64 -9.77 -5.40 0.24
C ARG A 64 -10.73 -6.36 -0.45
N GLY A 65 -10.19 -7.28 -1.27
CA GLY A 65 -11.01 -8.15 -2.11
C GLY A 65 -12.05 -7.35 -2.91
N ASP A 66 -13.30 -7.78 -2.81
CA ASP A 66 -14.46 -7.19 -3.50
C ASP A 66 -15.32 -6.30 -2.58
N ASP A 67 -14.86 -6.00 -1.36
CA ASP A 67 -15.60 -5.16 -0.42
C ASP A 67 -15.79 -3.72 -0.95
N PRO A 68 -16.79 -2.96 -0.48
CA PRO A 68 -16.90 -1.54 -0.79
C PRO A 68 -15.65 -0.76 -0.33
N PRO A 69 -15.15 0.23 -1.09
CA PRO A 69 -14.04 1.06 -0.64
C PRO A 69 -14.38 1.90 0.60
N THR A 70 -13.52 1.87 1.62
CA THR A 70 -13.66 2.58 2.91
C THR A 70 -12.50 3.54 3.15
N THR A 71 -12.64 4.48 4.08
CA THR A 71 -11.53 5.39 4.48
C THR A 71 -10.54 4.72 5.44
N GLU A 72 -10.95 3.62 6.05
CA GLU A 72 -10.16 2.83 6.97
C GLU A 72 -10.33 1.35 6.64
N LEU A 73 -9.21 0.64 6.50
CA LEU A 73 -9.16 -0.81 6.34
C LEU A 73 -8.77 -1.43 7.68
N VAL A 74 -9.64 -2.27 8.23
CA VAL A 74 -9.39 -3.01 9.47
C VAL A 74 -9.29 -4.50 9.17
N VAL A 75 -8.24 -5.14 9.67
CA VAL A 75 -7.96 -6.57 9.49
C VAL A 75 -7.74 -7.17 10.87
N ALA A 76 -8.68 -8.01 11.30
CA ALA A 76 -8.70 -8.54 12.66
C ALA A 76 -7.53 -9.49 12.93
N ASN A 77 -7.11 -10.30 11.94
CA ASN A 77 -5.97 -11.18 12.08
C ASN A 77 -5.15 -11.27 10.78
N PRO A 78 -4.17 -10.36 10.59
CA PRO A 78 -3.33 -10.33 9.39
C PRO A 78 -2.63 -11.66 9.08
N ALA A 79 -2.19 -12.40 10.10
CA ALA A 79 -1.48 -13.66 9.91
C ALA A 79 -2.36 -14.76 9.31
N ARG A 80 -3.63 -14.85 9.75
CA ARG A 80 -4.63 -15.79 9.21
C ARG A 80 -5.08 -15.39 7.81
N GLU A 81 -5.11 -14.09 7.56
CA GLU A 81 -5.66 -13.48 6.35
C GLU A 81 -4.61 -13.18 5.28
N SER A 82 -3.37 -13.58 5.53
CA SER A 82 -2.22 -13.42 4.64
C SER A 82 -2.37 -14.21 3.35
N ALA A 83 -2.10 -13.55 2.22
CA ALA A 83 -1.82 -14.23 0.97
C ALA A 83 -0.45 -14.94 1.02
N ILE A 84 -0.22 -15.86 0.07
CA ILE A 84 1.07 -16.53 -0.14
C ILE A 84 1.64 -16.00 -1.46
N PRO A 85 2.68 -15.14 -1.43
CA PRO A 85 3.35 -14.72 -2.64
C PRO A 85 4.03 -15.91 -3.33
N GLY A 86 4.02 -15.92 -4.66
CA GLY A 86 4.78 -16.92 -5.43
C GLY A 86 6.27 -16.84 -5.11
N GLY A 87 6.91 -17.98 -4.85
CA GLY A 87 8.33 -18.03 -4.52
C GLY A 87 8.69 -17.69 -3.06
N ALA A 88 7.73 -17.35 -2.20
CA ALA A 88 8.01 -17.06 -0.79
C ALA A 88 8.52 -18.31 -0.06
N ARG A 89 9.73 -18.22 0.52
CA ARG A 89 10.29 -19.28 1.37
C ARG A 89 9.51 -19.41 2.68
N PRO A 90 9.47 -20.59 3.31
CA PRO A 90 8.76 -20.79 4.58
C PRO A 90 9.17 -19.83 5.71
N GLU A 91 10.43 -19.41 5.75
CA GLU A 91 10.95 -18.45 6.72
C GLU A 91 10.30 -17.07 6.59
N ILE A 92 10.12 -16.60 5.35
CA ILE A 92 9.43 -15.34 5.05
C ILE A 92 7.96 -15.42 5.47
N MET A 93 7.30 -16.55 5.18
CA MET A 93 5.91 -16.77 5.57
C MET A 93 5.72 -16.87 7.10
N ARG A 94 6.77 -17.21 7.86
CA ARG A 94 6.77 -17.18 9.33
C ARG A 94 7.05 -15.80 9.90
N ALA A 95 7.84 -14.98 9.21
CA ALA A 95 8.23 -13.65 9.67
C ALA A 95 7.22 -12.56 9.29
N TYR A 96 6.51 -12.72 8.16
CA TYR A 96 5.64 -11.69 7.61
C TYR A 96 4.22 -12.18 7.30
N ALA A 97 3.30 -11.22 7.22
CA ALA A 97 1.97 -11.37 6.64
C ALA A 97 1.83 -10.44 5.43
N PHE A 98 1.18 -10.93 4.39
CA PHE A 98 1.03 -10.27 3.10
C PHE A 98 -0.45 -9.99 2.85
N LEU A 99 -0.86 -8.72 2.86
CA LEU A 99 -2.26 -8.33 2.69
C LEU A 99 -2.46 -7.57 1.37
N PRO A 100 -3.03 -8.22 0.35
CA PRO A 100 -3.40 -7.53 -0.89
C PRO A 100 -4.58 -6.58 -0.67
N SER A 101 -4.47 -5.39 -1.23
CA SER A 101 -5.53 -4.38 -1.23
C SER A 101 -5.49 -3.53 -2.49
N HIS A 102 -6.42 -2.58 -2.56
CA HIS A 102 -6.51 -1.55 -3.58
C HIS A 102 -6.59 -0.17 -2.91
N VAL A 103 -5.83 0.79 -3.43
CA VAL A 103 -5.90 2.19 -2.98
C VAL A 103 -6.50 3.05 -4.09
N PHE A 104 -7.49 3.87 -3.72
CA PHE A 104 -8.11 4.85 -4.60
C PHE A 104 -7.67 6.24 -4.17
N TYR A 105 -6.82 6.85 -5.00
CA TYR A 105 -6.36 8.21 -4.82
C TYR A 105 -7.29 9.18 -5.55
N PRO A 106 -7.97 10.11 -4.85
CA PRO A 106 -8.87 11.05 -5.51
C PRO A 106 -8.14 12.06 -6.41
N SER A 107 -6.84 12.27 -6.19
CA SER A 107 -6.00 13.21 -6.94
C SER A 107 -4.51 12.85 -6.80
N PRO A 108 -3.63 13.34 -7.70
CA PRO A 108 -2.19 13.33 -7.48
C PRO A 108 -1.83 14.19 -6.27
N GLY A 109 -0.70 13.89 -5.61
CA GLY A 109 -0.22 14.61 -4.43
C GLY A 109 0.59 13.74 -3.48
N CYS A 110 0.83 14.27 -2.27
CA CYS A 110 1.56 13.59 -1.21
C CYS A 110 0.58 12.96 -0.22
N TRP A 111 0.67 11.65 -0.05
CA TRP A 111 -0.24 10.85 0.77
C TRP A 111 0.52 10.18 1.91
N GLU A 112 0.01 10.34 3.13
CA GLU A 112 0.47 9.60 4.31
C GLU A 112 -0.51 8.47 4.61
N PHE A 113 0.00 7.26 4.67
CA PHE A 113 -0.67 6.12 5.27
C PHE A 113 -0.29 6.01 6.74
N ARG A 114 -1.28 5.84 7.60
CA ARG A 114 -1.08 5.49 9.01
C ARG A 114 -1.47 4.04 9.19
N VAL A 115 -0.51 3.22 9.62
CA VAL A 115 -0.69 1.81 9.89
C VAL A 115 -0.55 1.60 11.38
N HIS A 116 -1.62 1.16 12.02
CA HIS A 116 -1.63 0.78 13.42
C HIS A 116 -1.64 -0.74 13.54
N GLN A 117 -0.66 -1.31 14.23
CA GLN A 117 -0.57 -2.75 14.50
C GLN A 117 -0.31 -2.99 15.99
N GLY A 118 -1.36 -3.40 16.71
CA GLY A 118 -1.29 -3.61 18.17
C GLY A 118 -0.95 -2.33 18.93
N ARG A 119 0.35 -2.13 19.24
CA ARG A 119 0.84 -0.94 19.96
C ARG A 119 1.76 -0.04 19.14
N TYR A 120 1.98 -0.40 17.87
CA TYR A 120 2.92 0.29 16.99
C TYR A 120 2.16 1.08 15.94
N ASP A 121 2.63 2.30 15.69
CA ASP A 121 2.17 3.17 14.62
C ASP A 121 3.31 3.36 13.62
N VAL A 122 3.01 3.18 12.34
CA VAL A 122 3.93 3.43 11.23
C VAL A 122 3.28 4.39 10.26
N ASN A 123 4.01 5.46 9.93
CA ASN A 123 3.62 6.40 8.90
C ASN A 123 4.43 6.10 7.63
N ILE A 124 3.74 5.92 6.51
CA ILE A 124 4.35 5.66 5.21
C ILE A 124 3.91 6.75 4.25
N VAL A 125 4.87 7.50 3.70
CA VAL A 125 4.59 8.60 2.77
C VAL A 125 4.80 8.14 1.32
N ARG A 126 3.85 8.48 0.46
CA ARG A 126 3.89 8.24 -0.99
C ARG A 126 3.59 9.52 -1.75
N GLU A 127 4.46 9.82 -2.72
CA GLU A 127 4.22 10.88 -3.70
C GLU A 127 3.65 10.26 -4.97
N LEU A 128 2.50 10.76 -5.40
CA LEU A 128 1.80 10.28 -6.59
C LEU A 128 1.73 11.38 -7.64
N ASN A 129 2.52 11.23 -8.69
CA ASN A 129 2.62 12.22 -9.76
C ASN A 129 1.47 12.08 -10.76
N ARG A 130 1.04 13.19 -11.38
CA ARG A 130 0.07 13.12 -12.48
C ARG A 130 0.76 12.52 -13.71
N TRP A 131 0.09 11.59 -14.42
CA TRP A 131 0.50 11.22 -15.77
C TRP A 131 0.39 12.45 -16.67
N TYR A 132 1.52 13.05 -17.03
CA TYR A 132 1.56 13.94 -18.19
C TYR A 132 1.70 13.05 -19.43
N ARG A 133 0.72 13.08 -20.34
CA ARG A 133 1.00 12.66 -21.72
C ARG A 133 2.16 13.52 -22.18
N LEU A 134 3.30 12.91 -22.51
CA LEU A 134 4.26 13.54 -23.40
C LEU A 134 3.46 13.94 -24.63
N VAL A 135 3.21 15.24 -24.77
CA VAL A 135 2.68 15.79 -26.02
C VAL A 135 3.77 15.45 -27.02
N ALA A 136 3.47 14.54 -27.94
CA ALA A 136 4.32 14.30 -29.09
C ALA A 136 4.53 15.65 -29.76
N PHE A 137 5.77 16.14 -29.79
CA PHE A 137 6.12 17.21 -30.72
C PHE A 137 5.85 16.66 -32.12
N PRO A 138 4.93 17.23 -32.91
CA PRO A 138 4.94 16.94 -34.32
C PRO A 138 6.20 17.61 -34.88
N GLY A 139 7.19 16.80 -35.20
CA GLY A 139 8.29 17.25 -36.04
C GLY A 139 7.72 17.54 -37.42
N SER A 140 7.81 18.80 -37.85
CA SER A 140 7.89 19.26 -39.24
C SER A 140 8.34 20.71 -39.22
#